data_AF-A0A537P0P8-F1
#
_entry.id   AF-A0A537P0P8-F1
#
_cell.length_a   1.000
_cell.length_b   1.000
_cell.length_c   1.000
_cell.angle_alpha   90.00
_cell.angle_beta   90.00
_cell.angle_gamma   90.00
#
_symmetry.space_group_name_H-M   'P 1'
#
loop_
_entity.id
_entity.type
_entity.pdbx_description
1 polymer ?
#
loop_
_entity_poly.entity_id
_entity_poly.type
_entity_poly.pdbx_seq_one_letter_code
_entity_poly.pdbx_strand_id
1 'polypeptide(L)'
;HIATGFNAWGISNGTAAGMMIADLISTGSSPWQQLFHPTRAYPKVFHKSGDSQSIVEKIEDIPRGEGGVITKGEAKIAIWKDDSGRLHPLSASCTHKGCTVTWNNADRTWDCPCHGSIFAARGSVIHGPAREPLPPAKL
;
A
#
# COMPACT_ATOMS: atom_id res chain seq x y z
N HIS A 1 -15.44 12.07 19.76
CA HIS A 1 -15.40 11.26 18.51
C HIS A 1 -13.96 11.18 18.01
N ILE A 2 -13.52 10.03 17.49
CA ILE A 2 -12.16 9.81 16.96
C ILE A 2 -12.31 9.16 15.58
N ALA A 3 -11.54 9.63 14.59
CA ALA A 3 -11.46 9.03 13.26
C ALA A 3 -9.98 8.91 12.85
N THR A 4 -9.55 7.72 12.43
CA THR A 4 -8.16 7.41 12.07
C THR A 4 -8.13 6.40 10.91
N GLY A 5 -6.93 6.08 10.40
CA GLY A 5 -6.77 4.98 9.44
C GLY A 5 -7.17 5.31 8.00
N PHE A 6 -6.98 6.56 7.57
CA PHE A 6 -7.38 7.00 6.23
C PHE A 6 -6.45 6.55 5.09
N ASN A 7 -5.40 5.78 5.39
CA ASN A 7 -4.50 5.15 4.43
C ASN A 7 -4.08 6.06 3.26
N ALA A 8 -3.48 7.22 3.59
CA ALA A 8 -3.07 8.30 2.67
C ALA A 8 -4.19 9.13 2.00
N TRP A 9 -5.47 8.77 2.15
CA TRP A 9 -6.63 9.56 1.68
C TRP A 9 -7.16 10.53 2.75
N GLY A 10 -6.26 11.09 3.56
CA GLY A 10 -6.60 11.89 4.74
C GLY A 10 -7.38 13.16 4.44
N ILE A 11 -7.22 13.78 3.27
CA ILE A 11 -7.94 15.02 2.91
C ILE A 11 -9.42 14.73 2.70
N SER A 12 -9.75 13.77 1.83
CA SER A 12 -11.13 13.41 1.52
C SER A 12 -11.83 12.74 2.71
N ASN A 13 -11.18 11.73 3.30
CA ASN A 13 -11.77 10.98 4.41
C ASN A 13 -11.79 11.78 5.72
N GLY A 14 -10.82 12.68 5.92
CA GLY A 14 -10.81 13.60 7.06
C GLY A 14 -11.93 14.64 6.98
N THR A 15 -12.20 15.17 5.77
CA THR A 15 -13.34 16.08 5.54
C THR A 15 -14.68 15.38 5.81
N ALA A 16 -14.87 14.18 5.26
CA ALA A 16 -16.07 13.39 5.50
C ALA A 16 -16.26 13.05 6.98
N ALA A 17 -15.18 12.67 7.68
CA ALA A 17 -15.21 12.41 9.11
C ALA A 17 -15.55 13.67 9.92
N GLY A 18 -15.00 14.83 9.55
CA GLY A 18 -15.29 16.11 10.19
C GLY A 18 -16.77 16.50 10.08
N MET A 19 -17.35 16.39 8.88
CA MET A 19 -18.78 16.63 8.65
C MET A 19 -19.65 15.69 9.49
N MET A 20 -19.36 14.39 9.48
CA MET A 20 -20.13 13.40 10.26
C MET A 20 -20.02 13.64 11.77
N ILE A 21 -18.85 14.03 12.28
CA ILE A 21 -18.68 14.36 13.70
C ILE A 21 -19.47 15.61 14.07
N ALA A 22 -19.46 16.64 13.22
CA ALA A 22 -20.23 17.87 13.45
C ALA A 22 -21.75 17.59 13.50
N ASP A 23 -22.26 16.77 12.58
CA ASP A 23 -23.65 16.32 12.56
C ASP A 23 -24.03 15.57 13.85
N LEU A 24 -23.19 14.61 14.27
CA LEU A 24 -23.42 13.81 15.47
C LEU A 24 -23.42 14.67 16.75
N ILE A 25 -22.55 15.68 16.83
CA ILE A 25 -22.52 16.61 17.97
C ILE A 25 -23.75 17.51 17.97
N SER A 26 -24.12 18.03 16.80
CA SER A 26 -25.14 19.08 16.69
C SER A 26 -26.57 18.55 16.69
N THR A 27 -26.77 17.34 16.16
CA THR A 27 -28.11 16.78 15.89
C THR A 27 -28.31 15.38 16.46
N GLY A 28 -27.24 14.72 16.92
CA GLY A 28 -27.29 13.34 17.40
C GLY A 28 -27.32 12.26 16.31
N SER A 29 -27.33 12.62 15.02
CA SER A 29 -27.35 11.66 13.91
C SER A 29 -26.60 12.19 12.69
N SER A 30 -26.22 11.33 11.74
CA SER A 30 -25.71 11.76 10.43
C SER A 30 -26.19 10.81 9.33
N PRO A 31 -26.56 11.30 8.13
CA PRO A 31 -26.92 10.45 7.00
C PRO A 31 -25.83 9.44 6.61
N TRP A 32 -24.57 9.75 6.93
CA TRP A 32 -23.40 8.96 6.55
C TRP A 32 -22.91 8.01 7.65
N GLN A 33 -23.57 8.00 8.82
CA GLN A 33 -23.12 7.27 10.00
C GLN A 33 -22.98 5.76 9.76
N GLN A 34 -23.92 5.14 9.03
CA GLN A 34 -23.83 3.73 8.68
C GLN A 34 -22.70 3.45 7.69
N LEU A 35 -22.55 4.32 6.68
CA LEU A 35 -21.55 4.16 5.64
C LEU A 35 -20.13 4.25 6.19
N PHE A 36 -19.87 5.10 7.18
CA PHE A 36 -18.56 5.28 7.80
C PHE A 36 -18.41 4.60 9.16
N HIS A 37 -19.35 3.72 9.54
CA HIS A 37 -19.26 3.02 10.81
C HIS A 37 -17.98 2.18 10.88
N PRO A 38 -17.17 2.25 11.97
CA PRO A 38 -15.91 1.51 12.07
C PRO A 38 -16.08 -0.01 11.98
N THR A 39 -17.23 -0.52 12.45
CA THR A 39 -17.58 -1.95 12.39
C THR A 39 -18.45 -2.31 11.19
N ARG A 40 -18.58 -1.43 10.19
CA ARG A 40 -19.36 -1.74 8.98
C ARG A 40 -18.84 -3.02 8.34
N ALA A 41 -19.76 -3.86 7.86
CA ALA A 41 -19.39 -5.00 7.06
C ALA A 41 -18.71 -4.50 5.77
N TYR A 42 -17.48 -4.96 5.51
CA TYR A 42 -16.84 -4.73 4.23
C TYR A 42 -17.26 -5.82 3.24
N PRO A 43 -17.44 -5.50 1.95
CA PRO A 43 -17.67 -6.52 0.92
C PRO A 43 -16.56 -7.57 0.97
N LYS A 44 -16.88 -8.86 0.83
CA LYS A 44 -15.84 -9.92 0.80
C LYS A 44 -14.83 -9.75 -0.33
N VAL A 45 -15.22 -9.05 -1.39
CA VAL A 45 -14.40 -8.71 -2.56
C VAL A 45 -13.69 -7.36 -2.41
N PHE A 46 -13.81 -6.71 -1.26
CA PHE A 46 -13.10 -5.46 -1.00
C PHE A 46 -11.61 -5.76 -0.93
N HIS A 47 -10.82 -5.16 -1.82
CA HIS A 47 -9.37 -5.18 -1.72
C HIS A 47 -8.99 -4.58 -0.37
N LYS A 48 -8.64 -5.44 0.60
CA LYS A 48 -7.93 -4.98 1.78
C LYS A 48 -6.65 -4.38 1.22
N SER A 49 -6.34 -3.14 1.55
CA SER A 49 -5.09 -2.50 1.14
C SER A 49 -3.83 -3.24 1.64
N GLY A 50 -3.98 -4.32 2.43
CA GLY A 50 -2.93 -5.27 2.80
C GLY A 50 -2.94 -6.62 2.05
N ASP A 51 -3.91 -6.89 1.18
CA ASP A 51 -4.00 -8.12 0.37
C ASP A 51 -3.44 -7.96 -1.06
N SER A 52 -2.64 -6.91 -1.32
CA SER A 52 -1.69 -6.96 -2.43
C SER A 52 -0.64 -8.03 -2.07
N GLN A 53 -0.99 -9.27 -2.38
CA GLN A 53 -0.29 -10.53 -2.21
C GLN A 53 0.90 -10.60 -3.16
N SER A 54 1.76 -9.59 -3.14
CA SER A 54 2.98 -9.61 -3.94
C SER A 54 3.94 -10.68 -3.44
N ILE A 55 3.68 -11.29 -2.28
CA ILE A 55 4.48 -12.41 -1.79
C ILE A 55 4.35 -13.58 -2.76
N VAL A 56 5.44 -13.92 -3.42
CA VAL A 56 5.55 -15.08 -4.31
C VAL A 56 6.55 -16.07 -3.73
N GLU A 57 6.31 -17.36 -3.93
CA GLU A 57 7.23 -18.39 -3.46
C GLU A 57 8.51 -18.42 -4.29
N LYS A 58 8.39 -18.24 -5.61
CA LYS A 58 9.50 -18.36 -6.56
C LYS A 58 9.56 -17.17 -7.49
N ILE A 59 10.78 -16.83 -7.93
CA ILE A 59 11.04 -15.71 -8.85
C ILE A 59 10.47 -16.01 -10.24
N GLU A 60 10.42 -17.30 -10.59
CA GLU A 60 9.90 -17.80 -11.84
C GLU A 60 8.41 -17.50 -12.00
N ASP A 61 7.67 -17.44 -10.88
CA ASP A 61 6.23 -17.19 -10.85
C ASP A 61 5.87 -15.73 -11.14
N ILE A 62 6.84 -14.82 -11.15
CA ILE A 62 6.63 -13.40 -11.49
C ILE A 62 6.51 -13.26 -13.02
N PRO A 63 5.38 -12.81 -13.59
CA PRO A 63 5.29 -12.57 -15.03
C PRO A 63 6.17 -11.41 -15.51
N ARG A 64 6.39 -11.31 -16.83
CA ARG A 64 7.06 -10.14 -17.41
C ARG A 64 6.19 -8.89 -17.23
N GLY A 65 6.82 -7.78 -16.89
CA GLY A 65 6.15 -6.52 -16.58
C GLY A 65 5.61 -6.42 -15.16
N GLU A 66 5.65 -7.50 -14.38
CA GLU A 66 5.08 -7.58 -13.03
C GLU A 66 6.17 -7.62 -11.94
N GLY A 67 5.73 -7.53 -10.69
CA GLY A 67 6.59 -7.56 -9.53
C GLY A 67 6.08 -8.49 -8.43
N GLY A 68 7.01 -9.04 -7.67
CA GLY A 68 6.75 -9.90 -6.53
C GLY A 68 7.79 -9.69 -5.42
N VAL A 69 7.43 -10.02 -4.19
CA VAL A 69 8.28 -10.02 -3.01
C VAL A 69 8.58 -11.47 -2.67
N ILE A 70 9.85 -11.84 -2.63
CA ILE A 70 10.30 -13.15 -2.14
C ILE A 70 10.92 -13.02 -0.76
N THR A 71 10.95 -14.14 -0.03
CA THR A 71 11.69 -14.25 1.23
C THR A 71 12.94 -15.09 1.00
N LYS A 72 14.12 -14.52 1.29
CA LYS A 72 15.42 -15.21 1.21
C LYS A 72 16.12 -15.11 2.57
N GLY A 73 16.08 -16.19 3.33
CA GLY A 73 16.49 -16.17 4.73
C GLY A 73 15.60 -15.22 5.53
N GLU A 74 16.21 -14.27 6.26
CA GLU A 74 15.46 -13.24 6.99
C GLU A 74 15.11 -12.01 6.14
N ALA A 75 15.68 -11.89 4.93
CA ALA A 75 15.49 -10.74 4.06
C ALA A 75 14.27 -10.90 3.16
N LYS A 76 13.51 -9.82 2.98
CA LYS A 76 12.47 -9.71 1.95
C LYS A 76 12.97 -8.88 0.78
N ILE A 77 12.87 -9.44 -0.42
CA ILE A 77 13.39 -8.85 -1.66
C ILE A 77 12.21 -8.57 -2.59
N ALA A 78 12.04 -7.31 -2.97
CA ALA A 78 11.09 -6.89 -4.00
C ALA A 78 11.75 -7.03 -5.36
N ILE A 79 11.13 -7.74 -6.27
CA ILE A 79 11.67 -8.06 -7.60
C ILE A 79 10.67 -7.58 -8.62
N TRP A 80 11.09 -6.67 -9.48
CA TRP A 80 10.36 -6.35 -10.71
C TRP A 80 11.01 -7.09 -11.87
N LYS A 81 10.23 -7.86 -12.64
CA LYS A 81 10.66 -8.49 -13.88
C LYS A 81 10.24 -7.58 -15.02
N ASP A 82 11.19 -6.90 -15.66
CA ASP A 82 10.86 -5.96 -16.75
C ASP A 82 10.27 -6.70 -17.97
N ASP A 83 9.74 -5.94 -18.93
CA ASP A 83 9.08 -6.52 -20.12
C ASP A 83 10.05 -7.37 -20.98
N SER A 84 11.38 -7.18 -20.83
CA SER A 84 12.40 -8.01 -21.48
C SER A 84 12.70 -9.31 -20.71
N GLY A 85 12.15 -9.46 -19.51
CA GLY A 85 12.37 -10.59 -18.60
C GLY A 85 13.56 -10.39 -17.64
N ARG A 86 14.21 -9.23 -17.65
CA ARG A 86 15.32 -8.94 -16.73
C ARG A 86 14.80 -8.59 -15.34
N LEU A 87 15.44 -9.15 -14.33
CA LEU A 87 15.10 -8.95 -12.93
C LEU A 87 15.75 -7.70 -12.36
N HIS A 88 14.99 -6.96 -11.56
CA HIS A 88 15.43 -5.77 -10.83
C HIS A 88 15.15 -5.97 -9.34
N PRO A 89 16.10 -6.56 -8.59
CA PRO A 89 15.96 -6.82 -7.17
C PRO A 89 16.24 -5.57 -6.31
N LEU A 90 15.32 -5.30 -5.39
CA LEU A 90 15.36 -4.21 -4.42
C LEU A 90 15.04 -4.76 -3.03
N SER A 91 15.41 -4.04 -1.99
CA SER A 91 14.88 -4.30 -0.65
C SER A 91 13.36 -4.10 -0.67
N ALA A 92 12.60 -5.05 -0.13
CA ALA A 92 11.17 -4.86 0.05
C ALA A 92 10.83 -3.95 1.25
N SER A 93 11.84 -3.53 2.02
CA SER A 93 11.66 -2.70 3.21
C SER A 93 11.51 -1.23 2.82
N CYS A 94 10.32 -0.66 3.02
CA CYS A 94 10.05 0.75 2.79
C CYS A 94 10.99 1.61 3.65
N THR A 95 11.67 2.57 3.02
CA THR A 95 12.65 3.46 3.67
C THR A 95 12.06 4.44 4.68
N HIS A 96 10.73 4.51 4.83
CA HIS A 96 10.10 5.31 5.88
C HIS A 96 10.18 4.64 7.26
N LYS A 97 9.56 3.46 7.41
CA LYS A 97 9.43 2.74 8.70
C LYS A 97 9.55 1.22 8.56
N GLY A 98 10.09 0.75 7.43
CA GLY A 98 10.44 -0.66 7.23
C GLY A 98 9.30 -1.60 6.85
N CYS A 99 8.09 -1.09 6.59
CA CYS A 99 6.99 -1.93 6.11
C CYS A 99 7.35 -2.59 4.76
N THR A 100 6.90 -3.83 4.57
CA THR A 100 7.05 -4.51 3.27
C THR A 100 6.21 -3.80 2.21
N VAL A 101 6.82 -3.40 1.11
CA VAL A 101 6.11 -2.84 -0.06
C VAL A 101 5.39 -3.93 -0.83
N THR A 102 4.40 -3.53 -1.63
CA THR A 102 3.61 -4.41 -2.48
C THR A 102 3.57 -3.85 -3.90
N TRP A 103 3.47 -4.74 -4.89
CA TRP A 103 3.44 -4.39 -6.30
C TRP A 103 2.02 -4.02 -6.75
N ASN A 104 1.90 -2.88 -7.40
CA ASN A 104 0.68 -2.44 -8.07
C ASN A 104 0.79 -2.69 -9.58
N ASN A 105 0.01 -3.65 -10.08
CA ASN A 105 0.02 -4.05 -11.50
C ASN A 105 -0.50 -2.97 -12.45
N ALA A 106 -1.43 -2.12 -12.00
CA ALA A 106 -2.02 -1.09 -12.85
C ALA A 106 -1.01 0.02 -13.13
N ASP A 107 -0.31 0.48 -12.09
CA ASP A 107 0.61 1.62 -12.17
C ASP A 107 2.08 1.20 -12.34
N ARG A 108 2.38 -0.10 -12.18
CA ARG A 108 3.74 -0.68 -12.18
C ARG A 108 4.65 -0.02 -11.14
N THR A 109 4.14 0.12 -9.93
CA THR A 109 4.81 0.74 -8.77
C THR A 109 4.93 -0.20 -7.58
N TRP A 110 5.82 0.16 -6.66
CA TRP A 110 5.87 -0.40 -5.32
C TRP A 110 5.14 0.52 -4.35
N ASP A 111 4.09 0.02 -3.72
CA ASP A 111 3.23 0.78 -2.82
C ASP A 111 3.45 0.29 -1.39
N CYS A 112 3.66 1.22 -0.46
CA CYS A 112 3.80 0.92 0.97
C CYS A 112 2.44 1.06 1.66
N PRO A 113 1.83 -0.05 2.12
CA PRO A 113 0.47 -0.03 2.65
C PRO A 113 0.35 0.65 4.03
N CYS A 114 1.47 0.97 4.68
CA CYS A 114 1.45 1.54 6.02
C CYS A 114 1.11 3.04 6.03
N HIS A 115 1.73 3.80 5.14
CA HIS A 115 1.61 5.27 5.13
C HIS A 115 1.53 5.84 3.70
N GLY A 116 1.40 4.99 2.68
CA GLY A 116 1.17 5.40 1.30
C GLY A 116 2.41 5.87 0.53
N SER A 117 3.62 5.51 0.95
CA SER A 117 4.80 5.79 0.12
C SER A 117 4.73 4.98 -1.17
N ILE A 118 4.97 5.63 -2.31
CA ILE A 118 4.94 5.02 -3.64
C ILE A 118 6.34 5.14 -4.22
N PHE A 119 6.86 4.05 -4.77
CA PHE A 119 8.14 3.99 -5.46
C PHE A 119 7.94 3.50 -6.88
N ALA A 120 8.72 4.01 -7.82
CA ALA A 120 8.77 3.49 -9.18
C ALA A 120 9.28 2.04 -9.18
N ALA A 121 9.10 1.32 -10.29
CA ALA A 121 9.56 -0.05 -10.43
C ALA A 121 11.05 -0.28 -10.07
N ARG A 122 11.90 0.71 -10.33
CA ARG A 122 13.33 0.73 -9.98
C ARG A 122 13.65 1.30 -8.59
N GLY A 123 12.65 1.53 -7.76
CA GLY A 123 12.80 1.92 -6.35
C GLY A 123 12.90 3.43 -6.08
N SER A 124 12.93 4.30 -7.09
CA SER A 124 12.94 5.75 -6.87
C SER A 124 11.62 6.23 -6.25
N VAL A 125 11.68 7.17 -5.30
CA VAL A 125 10.49 7.70 -4.64
C VAL A 125 9.63 8.48 -5.64
N ILE A 126 8.34 8.15 -5.69
CA ILE A 126 7.29 8.92 -6.39
C ILE A 126 6.47 9.73 -5.39
N HIS A 127 6.08 9.10 -4.28
CA HIS A 127 5.27 9.74 -3.24
C HIS A 127 5.77 9.38 -1.83
N GLY A 128 5.76 10.38 -0.95
CA GLY A 128 6.19 10.25 0.44
C GLY A 128 5.19 9.49 1.32
N PRO A 129 5.48 9.28 2.62
CA PRO A 129 6.48 9.99 3.44
C PRO A 129 7.94 9.54 3.28
N ALA A 130 8.23 8.39 2.64
CA ALA A 130 9.60 8.00 2.33
C ALA A 130 10.33 9.09 1.53
N ARG A 131 11.61 9.32 1.82
CA ARG A 131 12.45 10.31 1.14
C ARG A 131 13.66 9.70 0.41
N GLU A 132 13.94 8.43 0.69
CA GLU A 132 15.04 7.68 0.10
C GLU A 132 14.50 6.57 -0.80
N PRO A 133 15.17 6.24 -1.92
CA PRO A 133 14.76 5.15 -2.79
C PRO A 133 14.90 3.78 -2.08
N LEU A 134 14.16 2.78 -2.55
CA LEU A 134 14.41 1.40 -2.13
C LEU A 134 15.83 0.99 -2.55
N PRO A 135 16.68 0.53 -1.62
CA PRO A 135 18.05 0.17 -1.94
C PRO A 135 18.10 -1.10 -2.81
N PRO A 136 19.06 -1.23 -3.73
CA PRO A 136 19.31 -2.47 -4.47
C PRO A 136 19.55 -3.65 -3.54
N ALA A 137 19.02 -4.82 -3.90
CA ALA A 137 19.26 -6.06 -3.18
C ALA A 137 20.03 -7.06 -4.05
N LYS A 138 20.73 -8.00 -3.40
CA LYS A 138 21.34 -9.15 -4.08
C LYS A 138 20.36 -10.32 -4.03
N LEU A 139 20.19 -10.99 -5.16
CA LEU A 139 19.36 -12.20 -5.28
C LEU A 139 19.98 -13.42 -4.63
#